data_AF-A0A8J5XJS4-F1
#
_entry.id   AF-A0A8J5XJS4-F1
#
_cell.length_a   1.000
_cell.length_b   1.000
_cell.length_c   1.000
_cell.angle_alpha   90.00
_cell.angle_beta   90.00
_cell.angle_gamma   90.00
#
_symmetry.space_group_name_H-M   'P 1'
#
loop_
_entity.id
_entity.type
_entity.pdbx_description
1 polymer ?
#
loop_
_entity_poly.entity_id
_entity_poly.type
_entity_poly.pdbx_seq_one_letter_code
_entity_poly.pdbx_strand_id
1 'polypeptide(L)'
;MKSIALRTLTAAACLVGMSEALLGNGMARLAPRSPRSAFAVRALKKKADEGVQGTGLEPVTLDAIPGYWELEEDENDSSMHTLVHLLPDGDVEFGRTDGPLPASVQARWRVTDEATWAFELSVKRHFSEEVNVKFPYDVERVYRGYIEDDKGLRTVSGAIVIPEPGRDDINPGFFMLTNVPEFPEDTE
;
A
#
# COMPACT_ATOMS: atom_id res chain seq x y z
N MET A 1 46.79 -48.73 0.51
CA MET A 1 45.90 -49.69 -0.18
C MET A 1 44.50 -49.56 0.40
N LYS A 2 43.49 -49.62 -0.49
CA LYS A 2 42.03 -49.69 -0.28
C LYS A 2 41.28 -48.40 0.06
N SER A 3 40.89 -47.76 -1.05
CA SER A 3 39.71 -46.92 -1.29
C SER A 3 38.40 -47.67 -1.00
N ILE A 4 37.40 -46.97 -0.45
CA ILE A 4 35.97 -47.26 -0.65
C ILE A 4 35.22 -45.93 -0.77
N ALA A 5 34.67 -45.70 -1.96
CA ALA A 5 33.72 -44.65 -2.31
C ALA A 5 32.28 -45.10 -2.03
N LEU A 6 31.42 -44.17 -1.60
CA LEU A 6 29.95 -44.35 -1.55
C LEU A 6 29.32 -43.06 -2.08
N ARG A 7 29.09 -42.98 -3.40
CA ARG A 7 27.81 -43.17 -4.10
C ARG A 7 26.74 -42.11 -3.80
N THR A 8 26.67 -41.20 -4.76
CA THR A 8 25.58 -40.32 -5.20
C THR A 8 24.23 -41.03 -5.24
N LEU A 9 23.16 -40.32 -4.84
CA LEU A 9 21.79 -40.62 -5.24
C LEU A 9 21.08 -39.32 -5.61
N THR A 10 20.97 -39.15 -6.93
CA THR A 10 20.14 -38.18 -7.62
C THR A 10 18.68 -38.63 -7.51
N ALA A 11 17.77 -37.77 -7.08
CA ALA A 11 16.35 -37.97 -7.26
C ALA A 11 15.76 -36.76 -7.98
N ALA A 12 15.68 -36.87 -9.30
CA ALA A 12 14.81 -36.06 -10.14
C ALA A 12 13.39 -36.63 -10.02
N ALA A 13 12.42 -35.78 -9.72
CA ALA A 13 11.00 -36.09 -9.88
C ALA A 13 10.39 -34.99 -10.76
N CYS A 14 10.35 -35.26 -12.06
CA CYS A 14 9.35 -34.67 -12.95
C CYS A 14 7.99 -35.25 -12.58
N LEU A 15 7.00 -34.40 -12.33
CA LEU A 15 5.61 -34.74 -12.63
C LEU A 15 4.95 -33.57 -13.34
N VAL A 16 4.59 -33.82 -14.59
CA VAL A 16 3.80 -32.96 -15.47
C VAL A 16 2.32 -33.17 -15.14
N GLY A 17 1.60 -32.06 -14.95
CA GLY A 17 0.27 -31.82 -15.50
C GLY A 17 -0.95 -32.51 -14.90
N MET A 18 -1.79 -31.73 -14.20
CA MET A 18 -3.27 -31.72 -14.28
C MET A 18 -3.71 -30.28 -13.93
N SER A 19 -3.99 -29.42 -14.91
CA SER A 19 -5.30 -29.13 -15.52
C SER A 19 -6.39 -28.73 -14.52
N GLU A 20 -6.78 -27.45 -14.63
CA GLU A 20 -8.09 -26.83 -14.40
C GLU A 20 -9.09 -27.55 -13.48
N ALA A 21 -9.39 -26.93 -12.33
CA ALA A 21 -10.74 -26.55 -11.90
C ALA A 21 -10.71 -26.26 -10.40
N LEU A 22 -10.82 -24.99 -10.03
CA LEU A 22 -11.49 -24.47 -8.82
C LEU A 22 -11.45 -22.93 -8.85
N LEU A 23 -11.91 -22.35 -9.97
CA LEU A 23 -12.38 -20.97 -9.99
C LEU A 23 -13.87 -21.01 -9.66
N GLY A 24 -14.20 -20.80 -8.39
CA GLY A 24 -15.57 -20.78 -7.92
C GLY A 24 -15.70 -20.04 -6.60
N ASN A 25 -16.36 -18.89 -6.70
CA ASN A 25 -17.01 -18.09 -5.65
C ASN A 25 -16.17 -17.07 -4.90
N GLY A 26 -16.59 -15.80 -5.03
CA GLY A 26 -16.49 -14.86 -3.92
C GLY A 26 -16.05 -13.44 -4.22
N MET A 27 -15.76 -13.05 -5.47
CA MET A 27 -15.57 -11.63 -5.75
C MET A 27 -16.93 -10.92 -5.77
N ALA A 28 -17.39 -10.48 -4.59
CA ALA A 28 -18.27 -9.35 -4.48
C ALA A 28 -17.53 -8.15 -5.09
N ARG A 29 -17.70 -7.97 -6.40
CA ARG A 29 -17.19 -6.80 -7.12
C ARG A 29 -17.96 -5.59 -6.61
N LEU A 30 -17.38 -4.90 -5.63
CA LEU A 30 -17.78 -3.53 -5.33
C LEU A 30 -17.53 -2.72 -6.61
N ALA A 31 -18.62 -2.33 -7.27
CA ALA A 31 -18.54 -1.43 -8.41
C ALA A 31 -17.95 -0.10 -7.91
N PRO A 32 -16.98 0.48 -8.62
CA PRO A 32 -16.46 1.80 -8.28
C PRO A 32 -17.61 2.81 -8.26
N ARG A 33 -17.82 3.46 -7.11
CA ARG A 33 -18.96 4.36 -6.86
C ARG A 33 -18.75 5.79 -7.37
N SER A 34 -17.55 6.08 -7.87
CA SER A 34 -17.18 7.36 -8.46
C SER A 34 -16.38 7.16 -9.75
N PRO A 35 -16.42 8.10 -10.72
CA PRO A 35 -15.56 8.05 -11.89
C PRO A 35 -14.08 7.91 -11.52
N ARG A 36 -13.63 8.59 -10.45
CA ARG A 36 -12.26 8.49 -9.92
C ARG A 36 -11.90 7.08 -9.43
N SER A 37 -12.78 6.42 -8.66
CA SER A 37 -12.54 5.03 -8.21
C SER A 37 -12.55 4.02 -9.36
N ALA A 38 -13.29 4.29 -10.44
CA ALA A 38 -13.30 3.41 -11.61
C ALA A 38 -11.99 3.49 -12.40
N PHE A 39 -11.38 4.68 -12.45
CA PHE A 39 -10.04 4.85 -13.03
C PHE A 39 -8.97 4.16 -12.18
N ALA A 40 -8.98 4.33 -10.86
CA ALA A 40 -8.01 3.71 -9.96
C ALA A 40 -8.05 2.17 -10.07
N VAL A 41 -9.20 1.52 -9.93
CA VAL A 41 -9.31 0.06 -10.02
C VAL A 41 -8.87 -0.48 -11.39
N ARG A 42 -9.17 0.24 -12.47
CA ARG A 42 -8.81 -0.17 -13.83
C ARG A 42 -7.32 0.05 -14.12
N ALA A 43 -6.72 1.08 -13.53
CA ALA A 43 -5.27 1.33 -13.58
C ALA A 43 -4.49 0.27 -12.79
N LEU A 44 -4.94 -0.05 -11.56
CA LEU A 44 -4.35 -1.09 -10.70
C LEU A 44 -4.32 -2.46 -11.39
N LYS A 45 -5.42 -2.84 -12.06
CA LYS A 45 -5.51 -4.11 -12.77
C LYS A 45 -4.68 -4.13 -14.06
N LYS A 46 -4.67 -3.03 -14.81
CA LYS A 46 -3.92 -2.93 -16.07
C LYS A 46 -2.40 -2.91 -15.85
N LYS A 47 -1.90 -2.20 -14.82
CA LYS A 47 -0.47 -2.15 -14.52
C LYS A 47 0.10 -3.45 -13.96
N ALA A 48 -0.69 -4.18 -13.15
CA ALA A 48 -0.31 -5.52 -12.71
C ALA A 48 -0.16 -6.50 -13.88
N ASP A 49 -1.00 -6.37 -14.92
CA ASP A 49 -0.97 -7.24 -16.10
C ASP A 49 0.07 -6.81 -17.17
N GLU A 50 0.44 -5.52 -17.25
CA GLU A 50 1.27 -4.99 -18.35
C GLU A 50 2.78 -4.93 -18.07
N GLY A 51 3.25 -5.25 -16.86
CA GLY A 51 4.69 -5.32 -16.55
C GLY A 51 5.47 -4.09 -17.03
N VAL A 52 5.39 -3.00 -16.27
CA VAL A 52 6.02 -1.67 -16.48
C VAL A 52 7.03 -1.61 -17.63
N GLN A 53 6.54 -1.50 -18.88
CA GLN A 53 7.38 -1.22 -20.03
C GLN A 53 7.41 0.30 -20.29
N GLY A 54 8.53 0.90 -19.89
CA GLY A 54 9.19 2.00 -20.60
C GLY A 54 8.36 3.22 -20.97
N THR A 55 7.78 3.92 -19.98
CA THR A 55 7.56 5.36 -20.11
C THR A 55 8.93 6.02 -20.01
N GLY A 56 9.35 6.85 -20.96
CA GLY A 56 10.68 7.53 -20.99
C GLY A 56 10.88 8.55 -19.86
N LEU A 57 10.70 8.10 -18.64
CA LEU A 57 10.82 8.80 -17.38
C LEU A 57 12.03 8.22 -16.66
N GLU A 58 12.74 9.06 -15.92
CA GLU A 58 13.87 8.62 -15.11
C GLU A 58 13.44 7.47 -14.19
N PRO A 59 14.26 6.43 -14.02
CA PRO A 59 13.91 5.32 -13.15
C PRO A 59 13.70 5.84 -11.73
N VAL A 60 12.53 5.52 -11.15
CA VAL A 60 12.29 5.72 -9.72
C VAL A 60 13.38 4.94 -8.96
N THR A 61 13.95 5.53 -7.93
CA THR A 61 14.89 4.85 -7.02
C THR A 61 14.26 4.82 -5.64
N LEU A 62 14.58 3.79 -4.84
CA LEU A 62 14.07 3.69 -3.47
C LEU A 62 14.45 4.91 -2.62
N ASP A 63 15.64 5.47 -2.86
CA ASP A 63 16.14 6.66 -2.18
C ASP A 63 15.33 7.94 -2.49
N ALA A 64 14.49 7.91 -3.54
CA ALA A 64 13.62 9.02 -3.92
C ALA A 64 12.21 8.94 -3.30
N ILE A 65 11.89 7.88 -2.55
CA ILE A 65 10.58 7.72 -1.89
C ILE A 65 10.49 8.50 -0.56
N PRO A 66 11.52 8.49 0.31
CA PRO A 66 11.49 9.28 1.54
C PRO A 66 11.23 10.76 1.28
N GLY A 67 10.54 11.40 2.22
CA GLY A 67 10.15 12.80 2.13
C GLY A 67 8.70 13.03 2.54
N TYR A 68 8.21 14.24 2.29
CA TYR A 68 6.86 14.65 2.66
C TYR A 68 5.82 14.26 1.61
N TRP A 69 4.67 13.81 2.09
CA TRP A 69 3.54 13.39 1.27
C TRP A 69 2.24 13.85 1.88
N GLU A 70 1.29 14.23 1.03
CA GLU A 70 -0.10 14.42 1.43
C GLU A 70 -0.87 13.12 1.16
N LEU A 71 -1.37 12.50 2.23
CA LEU A 71 -2.26 11.33 2.21
C LEU A 71 -3.71 11.79 2.14
N GLU A 72 -4.36 11.53 1.03
CA GLU A 72 -5.82 11.63 0.86
C GLU A 72 -6.45 10.24 1.10
N GLU A 73 -7.45 10.18 1.99
CA GLU A 73 -8.23 8.98 2.31
C GLU A 73 -9.69 9.21 1.93
N ASP A 74 -10.22 8.46 0.96
CA ASP A 74 -11.63 8.49 0.55
C ASP A 74 -12.35 7.24 1.08
N GLU A 75 -12.97 7.36 2.25
CA GLU A 75 -13.78 6.33 2.90
C GLU A 75 -15.23 6.81 3.09
N ASN A 76 -16.20 5.99 2.71
CA ASN A 76 -17.63 6.19 3.03
C ASN A 76 -18.19 7.60 2.72
N ASP A 77 -17.89 8.14 1.53
CA ASP A 77 -18.31 9.47 1.05
C ASP A 77 -17.70 10.65 1.85
N SER A 78 -16.62 10.39 2.59
CA SER A 78 -15.79 11.41 3.25
C SER A 78 -14.36 11.31 2.76
N SER A 79 -13.75 12.47 2.49
CA SER A 79 -12.32 12.58 2.18
C SER A 79 -11.61 13.27 3.33
N MET A 80 -10.43 12.77 3.69
CA MET A 80 -9.55 13.34 4.70
C MET A 80 -8.14 13.49 4.13
N HIS A 81 -7.48 14.57 4.49
CA HIS A 81 -6.11 14.88 4.11
C HIS A 81 -5.22 14.88 5.35
N THR A 82 -4.10 14.16 5.24
CA THR A 82 -3.10 14.06 6.31
C THR A 82 -1.71 14.26 5.73
N LEU A 83 -0.92 15.16 6.30
CA LEU A 83 0.49 15.28 5.97
C LEU A 83 1.27 14.15 6.65
N VAL A 84 2.09 13.44 5.88
CA VAL A 84 2.95 12.37 6.40
C VAL A 84 4.39 12.54 5.91
N HIS A 85 5.35 12.12 6.72
CA HIS A 85 6.77 12.10 6.38
C HIS A 85 7.24 10.65 6.35
N LEU A 86 7.58 10.16 5.16
CA LEU A 86 8.13 8.82 4.97
C LEU A 86 9.64 8.87 5.25
N LEU A 87 10.09 8.20 6.30
CA LEU A 87 11.50 8.18 6.69
C LEU A 87 12.27 7.06 5.96
N PRO A 88 13.58 7.22 5.69
CA PRO A 88 14.37 6.21 4.95
C PRO A 88 14.42 4.81 5.59
N ASP A 89 14.19 4.69 6.90
CA ASP A 89 14.19 3.43 7.65
C ASP A 89 12.83 2.71 7.65
N GLY A 90 11.84 3.28 6.95
CA GLY A 90 10.48 2.75 6.85
C GLY A 90 9.54 3.25 7.93
N ASP A 91 9.96 4.10 8.87
CA ASP A 91 9.05 4.78 9.79
C ASP A 91 8.28 5.91 9.11
N VAL A 92 7.16 6.31 9.73
CA VAL A 92 6.31 7.38 9.23
C VAL A 92 5.94 8.33 10.36
N GLU A 93 6.22 9.61 10.16
CA GLU A 93 5.76 10.67 11.06
C GLU A 93 4.46 11.27 10.53
N PHE A 94 3.50 11.51 11.42
CA PHE A 94 2.21 12.11 11.08
C PHE A 94 2.23 13.59 11.47
N GLY A 95 1.91 14.44 10.50
CA GLY A 95 1.70 15.87 10.69
C GLY A 95 0.22 16.21 10.84
N ARG A 96 -0.14 17.40 10.37
CA ARG A 96 -1.52 17.90 10.40
C ARG A 96 -2.48 16.99 9.63
N THR A 97 -3.71 16.92 10.13
CA THR A 97 -4.83 16.26 9.47
C THR A 97 -6.08 17.14 9.58
N ASP A 98 -6.95 17.10 8.58
CA ASP A 98 -8.29 17.70 8.65
C ASP A 98 -9.36 16.75 9.23
N GLY A 99 -8.96 15.53 9.57
CA GLY A 99 -9.78 14.51 10.22
C GLY A 99 -9.67 14.53 11.76
N PRO A 100 -10.26 13.52 12.43
CA PRO A 100 -10.13 13.34 13.87
C PRO A 100 -8.67 13.20 14.30
N LEU A 101 -8.25 13.97 15.30
CA LEU A 101 -6.90 13.92 15.85
C LEU A 101 -6.71 12.67 16.72
N PRO A 102 -5.78 11.77 16.38
CA PRO A 102 -5.46 10.63 17.24
C PRO A 102 -4.60 11.06 18.43
N ALA A 103 -4.72 10.35 19.55
CA ALA A 103 -3.84 10.52 20.70
C ALA A 103 -2.43 9.96 20.43
N SER A 104 -2.32 8.92 19.62
CA SER A 104 -1.03 8.43 19.10
C SER A 104 -1.18 7.70 17.77
N VAL A 105 -0.09 7.65 17.01
CA VAL A 105 -0.01 6.96 15.71
C VAL A 105 1.23 6.09 15.67
N GLN A 106 1.09 4.88 15.14
CA GLN A 106 2.20 4.00 14.78
C GLN A 106 2.05 3.67 13.29
N ALA A 107 3.11 3.90 12.51
CA ALA A 107 3.02 3.68 11.07
C ALA A 107 4.37 3.27 10.47
N ARG A 108 4.29 2.44 9.43
CA ARG A 108 5.43 1.91 8.68
C ARG A 108 5.11 1.90 7.19
N TRP A 109 6.09 2.20 6.35
CA TRP A 109 5.97 2.07 4.90
C TRP A 109 7.05 1.14 4.34
N ARG A 110 6.77 0.57 3.16
CA ARG A 110 7.74 -0.18 2.36
C ARG A 110 7.31 -0.28 0.90
N VAL A 111 8.28 -0.49 0.02
CA VAL A 111 8.04 -1.07 -1.31
C VAL A 111 8.03 -2.59 -1.16
N THR A 112 6.91 -3.22 -1.52
CA THR A 112 6.72 -4.67 -1.43
C THR A 112 7.24 -5.40 -2.66
N ASP A 113 7.32 -4.72 -3.80
CA ASP A 113 7.88 -5.23 -5.05
C ASP A 113 8.45 -4.09 -5.89
N GLU A 114 9.78 -4.07 -6.08
CA GLU A 114 10.49 -3.05 -6.86
C GLU A 114 10.25 -3.19 -8.37
N ALA A 115 9.90 -4.38 -8.87
CA ALA A 115 9.66 -4.58 -10.31
C ALA A 115 8.35 -3.91 -10.75
N THR A 116 7.36 -3.89 -9.86
CA THR A 116 6.05 -3.28 -10.11
C THR A 116 5.87 -1.95 -9.38
N TRP A 117 6.82 -1.56 -8.53
CA TRP A 117 6.70 -0.44 -7.59
C TRP A 117 5.47 -0.55 -6.69
N ALA A 118 5.17 -1.76 -6.23
CA ALA A 118 4.11 -2.00 -5.27
C ALA A 118 4.50 -1.40 -3.92
N PHE A 119 3.58 -0.64 -3.32
CA PHE A 119 3.78 0.11 -2.09
C PHE A 119 2.78 -0.33 -1.02
N GLU A 120 3.25 -0.41 0.21
CA GLU A 120 2.41 -0.63 1.38
C GLU A 120 2.74 0.37 2.49
N LEU A 121 1.70 1.02 3.02
CA LEU A 121 1.75 1.81 4.24
C LEU A 121 0.80 1.16 5.26
N SER A 122 1.27 0.89 6.46
CA SER A 122 0.46 0.38 7.57
C SER A 122 0.35 1.44 8.64
N VAL A 123 -0.86 1.74 9.09
CA VAL A 123 -1.14 2.80 10.06
C VAL A 123 -2.07 2.27 11.13
N LYS A 124 -1.65 2.44 12.39
CA LYS A 124 -2.47 2.21 13.57
C LYS A 124 -2.64 3.53 14.32
N ARG A 125 -3.88 3.99 14.47
CA ARG A 125 -4.26 5.20 15.19
C ARG A 125 -4.97 4.83 16.48
N HIS A 126 -4.58 5.46 17.59
CA HIS A 126 -5.27 5.34 18.88
C HIS A 126 -6.04 6.62 19.18
N PHE A 127 -7.34 6.48 19.46
CA PHE A 127 -8.18 7.58 19.89
C PHE A 127 -8.55 7.39 21.36
N SER A 128 -8.38 8.43 22.17
CA SER A 128 -8.59 8.38 23.63
C SER A 128 -9.43 9.56 24.12
N GLU A 129 -9.77 9.55 25.41
CA GLU A 129 -10.48 10.66 26.04
C GLU A 129 -9.71 11.99 25.97
N GLU A 130 -8.38 11.95 25.89
CA GLU A 130 -7.50 13.13 25.79
C GLU A 130 -7.73 13.93 24.50
N VAL A 131 -8.28 13.27 23.47
CA VAL A 131 -8.65 13.87 22.17
C VAL A 131 -10.17 13.97 22.00
N ASN A 132 -10.90 14.11 23.11
CA ASN A 132 -12.36 14.31 23.17
C ASN A 132 -13.20 13.13 22.66
N VAL A 133 -12.69 11.90 22.76
CA VAL A 133 -13.45 10.69 22.40
C VAL A 133 -13.97 10.01 23.67
N LYS A 134 -15.30 9.79 23.75
CA LYS A 134 -15.95 9.23 24.94
C LYS A 134 -15.52 7.80 25.29
N PHE A 135 -15.16 7.00 24.29
CA PHE A 135 -14.75 5.61 24.45
C PHE A 135 -13.49 5.38 23.63
N PRO A 136 -12.34 5.05 24.25
CA PRO A 136 -11.11 4.81 23.51
C PRO A 136 -11.25 3.66 22.51
N TYR A 137 -10.65 3.80 21.33
CA TYR A 137 -10.63 2.77 20.30
C TYR A 137 -9.39 2.88 19.41
N ASP A 138 -9.02 1.77 18.78
CA ASP A 138 -7.95 1.69 17.79
C ASP A 138 -8.54 1.57 16.38
N VAL A 139 -7.87 2.20 15.42
CA VAL A 139 -8.16 2.05 13.99
C VAL A 139 -6.89 1.60 13.29
N GLU A 140 -6.95 0.45 12.63
CA GLU A 140 -5.86 -0.07 11.81
C GLU A 140 -6.27 -0.03 10.34
N ARG A 141 -5.36 0.46 9.48
CA ARG A 141 -5.50 0.56 8.03
C ARG A 141 -4.20 0.18 7.36
N VAL A 142 -4.32 -0.54 6.24
CA VAL A 142 -3.22 -0.84 5.34
C VAL A 142 -3.53 -0.26 3.97
N TYR A 143 -2.66 0.61 3.47
CA TYR A 143 -2.78 1.29 2.20
C TYR A 143 -1.90 0.56 1.20
N ARG A 144 -2.51 -0.11 0.22
CA ARG A 144 -1.80 -0.87 -0.82
C ARG A 144 -2.01 -0.23 -2.18
N GLY A 145 -0.91 0.17 -2.83
CA GLY A 145 -0.96 0.89 -4.09
C GLY A 145 0.30 0.70 -4.91
N TYR A 146 0.45 1.56 -5.92
CA TYR A 146 1.64 1.58 -6.77
C TYR A 146 2.16 2.99 -6.89
N ILE A 147 3.49 3.10 -6.92
CA ILE A 147 4.15 4.39 -7.13
C ILE A 147 4.11 4.72 -8.62
N GLU A 148 3.72 5.96 -8.92
CA GLU A 148 3.78 6.55 -10.25
C GLU A 148 4.61 7.82 -10.17
N ASP A 149 5.51 8.02 -11.12
CA ASP A 149 6.22 9.28 -11.31
C ASP A 149 5.74 9.87 -12.64
N ASP A 150 5.21 11.09 -12.64
CA ASP A 150 4.94 11.85 -13.85
C ASP A 150 5.71 13.18 -13.77
N LYS A 151 6.84 13.24 -14.47
CA LYS A 151 7.68 14.43 -14.61
C LYS A 151 8.10 15.04 -13.26
N GLY A 152 8.45 14.20 -12.30
CA GLY A 152 8.91 14.61 -10.97
C GLY A 152 7.78 14.81 -9.96
N LEU A 153 6.52 14.71 -10.37
CA LEU A 153 5.40 14.57 -9.44
C LEU A 153 5.20 13.08 -9.15
N ARG A 154 5.60 12.65 -7.95
CA ARG A 154 5.38 11.28 -7.50
C ARG A 154 4.03 11.17 -6.80
N THR A 155 3.30 10.14 -7.17
CA THR A 155 2.04 9.77 -6.51
C THR A 155 2.04 8.29 -6.16
N VAL A 156 1.27 7.92 -5.13
CA VAL A 156 0.89 6.53 -4.88
C VAL A 156 -0.62 6.49 -4.89
N SER A 157 -1.23 5.61 -5.68
CA SER A 157 -2.68 5.42 -5.66
C SER A 157 -3.04 3.97 -5.41
N GLY A 158 -4.11 3.74 -4.66
CA GLY A 158 -4.44 2.39 -4.25
C GLY A 158 -5.72 2.27 -3.43
N ALA A 159 -5.83 1.13 -2.78
CA ALA A 159 -6.95 0.78 -1.92
C ALA A 159 -6.54 0.83 -0.45
N ILE A 160 -7.50 1.22 0.38
CA ILE A 160 -7.42 1.05 1.82
C ILE A 160 -7.90 -0.36 2.13
N VAL A 161 -7.23 -1.03 3.07
CA VAL A 161 -7.49 -2.40 3.48
C VAL A 161 -7.56 -2.48 5.00
N ILE A 162 -8.56 -3.20 5.50
CA ILE A 162 -8.66 -3.61 6.91
C ILE A 162 -8.32 -5.11 6.95
N PRO A 163 -7.17 -5.49 7.53
CA PRO A 163 -6.79 -6.90 7.62
C PRO A 163 -7.70 -7.62 8.63
N GLU A 164 -8.37 -8.69 8.20
CA GLU A 164 -9.17 -9.55 9.09
C GLU A 164 -8.54 -10.95 9.20
N PRO A 165 -8.10 -11.38 10.41
CA PRO A 165 -7.55 -12.71 10.60
C PRO A 165 -8.57 -13.82 10.24
N GLY A 166 -8.22 -14.65 9.26
CA GLY A 166 -9.04 -15.79 8.85
C GLY A 166 -10.25 -15.43 7.98
N ARG A 167 -10.30 -14.21 7.43
CA ARG A 167 -11.32 -13.74 6.50
C ARG A 167 -10.69 -12.96 5.36
N ASP A 168 -11.50 -12.65 4.36
CA ASP A 168 -11.09 -11.76 3.28
C ASP A 168 -10.93 -10.34 3.81
N ASP A 169 -9.86 -9.69 3.36
CA ASP A 169 -9.57 -8.27 3.60
C ASP A 169 -10.77 -7.40 3.19
N ILE A 170 -11.17 -6.47 4.07
CA ILE A 170 -12.24 -5.50 3.78
C ILE A 170 -11.61 -4.29 3.10
N ASN A 171 -12.21 -3.85 1.98
CA ASN A 171 -11.84 -2.61 1.31
C ASN A 171 -12.87 -1.51 1.65
N PRO A 172 -12.56 -0.60 2.61
CA PRO A 172 -13.44 0.51 2.95
C PRO A 172 -13.35 1.71 2.00
N GLY A 173 -12.32 1.79 1.14
CA GLY A 173 -12.05 3.03 0.40
C GLY A 173 -10.77 3.04 -0.44
N PHE A 174 -10.43 4.23 -0.92
CA PHE A 174 -9.26 4.48 -1.75
C PHE A 174 -8.35 5.50 -1.09
N PHE A 175 -7.08 5.49 -1.48
CA PHE A 175 -6.16 6.52 -1.04
C PHE A 175 -5.30 7.02 -2.18
N MET A 176 -4.75 8.21 -1.97
CA MET A 176 -3.71 8.78 -2.79
C MET A 176 -2.65 9.43 -1.90
N LEU A 177 -1.37 9.13 -2.14
CA LEU A 177 -0.25 9.90 -1.62
C LEU A 177 0.26 10.81 -2.73
N THR A 178 0.45 12.09 -2.46
CA THR A 178 1.08 13.03 -3.40
C THR A 178 2.34 13.60 -2.76
N ASN A 179 3.50 13.45 -3.41
CA ASN A 179 4.74 14.01 -2.89
C ASN A 179 4.64 15.53 -2.86
N VAL A 180 5.00 16.12 -1.71
CA VAL A 180 5.06 17.57 -1.53
C VAL A 180 6.51 17.98 -1.24
N PRO A 181 6.98 19.09 -1.83
CA PRO A 181 8.40 19.44 -1.83
C PRO A 181 8.95 19.82 -0.44
N GLU A 182 8.12 20.37 0.45
CA GLU A 182 8.54 20.81 1.79
C GLU A 182 7.42 20.63 2.81
N PHE A 183 7.79 20.47 4.09
CA PHE A 183 6.83 20.57 5.19
C PHE A 183 6.35 22.02 5.23
N PRO A 184 5.04 22.28 5.05
CA PRO A 184 4.51 23.62 5.22
C PRO A 184 4.76 24.02 6.68
N GLU A 185 5.67 24.98 6.90
CA GLU A 185 5.86 25.59 8.21
C GLU A 185 4.49 26.01 8.75
N ASP A 186 4.19 25.62 9.99
CA ASP A 186 2.92 25.92 10.62
C ASP A 186 2.69 27.44 10.56
N THR A 187 1.78 27.88 9.69
CA THR A 187 1.21 29.21 9.81
C THR A 187 0.31 29.17 11.04
N GLU A 188 0.85 29.65 12.15
CA GLU A 188 0.16 29.92 13.43
C GLU A 188 -1.20 30.61 13.24
#